data_AF-A0A7K3MCT1-F1
#
_entry.id   AF-A0A7K3MCT1-F1
#
_cell.length_a   1.000
_cell.length_b   1.000
_cell.length_c   1.000
_cell.angle_alpha   90.00
_cell.angle_beta   90.00
_cell.angle_gamma   90.00
#
_symmetry.space_group_name_H-M   'P 1'
#
loop_
_entity.id
_entity.type
_entity.pdbx_description
1 polymer ?
#
loop_
_entity_poly.entity_id
_entity_poly.type
_entity_poly.pdbx_seq_one_letter_code
_entity_poly.pdbx_strand_id
1 'polypeptide(L)'
;MSINPQGPQPDTGEDMPIVRIRLPSAEAYADTISVIADLQFVVSCCERLHAELNRDQADGLVIQALWSAAVVAYARCFGTGKRQAVSVADVEGLGALELHEWVMNMRNKHVAHAVNPFEKVDIGAVLSKPDSTTGQVEGIAEILIKWVSAMPDDVAELARLAHALLERINPTYEEQGKAVLAEANALDIEELYSKPRIAVEAPGPTEAGTATPRMGTDFAPLPDGDKGAAT
;
A
#
# COMPACT_ATOMS: atom_id res chain seq x y z
N MET A 1 8.07 28.59 48.04
CA MET A 1 8.44 27.45 48.91
C MET A 1 7.13 26.85 49.41
N SER A 2 6.75 25.62 49.09
CA SER A 2 7.59 24.44 48.96
C SER A 2 7.14 23.52 47.82
N ILE A 3 8.14 23.19 47.01
CA ILE A 3 8.30 21.90 46.34
C ILE A 3 8.13 20.77 47.36
N ASN A 4 7.30 19.78 47.05
CA ASN A 4 7.43 18.45 47.63
C ASN A 4 7.79 17.50 46.49
N PRO A 5 8.98 16.87 46.52
CA PRO A 5 9.45 16.00 45.47
C PRO A 5 8.72 14.66 45.62
N GLN A 6 7.96 14.26 44.61
CA GLN A 6 7.72 12.84 44.45
C GLN A 6 9.08 12.25 44.05
N GLY A 7 9.73 11.58 45.01
CA GLY A 7 10.89 10.77 44.75
C GLY A 7 10.59 9.75 43.63
N PRO A 8 11.63 9.19 42.99
CA PRO A 8 11.43 8.25 41.91
C PRO A 8 10.51 7.14 42.40
N GLN A 9 9.32 7.05 41.81
CA GLN A 9 8.53 5.83 41.94
C GLN A 9 9.38 4.69 41.39
N PRO A 10 9.45 3.55 42.10
CA PRO A 10 10.14 2.39 41.55
C PRO A 10 9.42 1.99 40.26
N ASP A 11 10.15 2.12 39.16
CA ASP A 11 9.78 1.62 37.84
C ASP A 11 9.72 0.09 37.91
N THR A 12 8.54 -0.46 38.18
CA THR A 12 8.28 -1.90 38.29
C THR A 12 7.64 -2.47 37.02
N GLY A 13 8.16 -2.09 35.86
CA GLY A 13 7.93 -2.81 34.62
C GLY A 13 9.22 -2.81 33.81
N GLU A 14 10.02 -3.88 33.90
CA GLU A 14 11.24 -4.01 33.11
C GLU A 14 10.95 -3.69 31.63
N ASP A 15 11.52 -2.59 31.14
CA ASP A 15 11.48 -2.17 29.74
C ASP A 15 12.10 -3.28 28.87
N MET A 16 11.26 -4.21 28.38
CA MET A 16 11.73 -5.31 27.54
C MET A 16 12.38 -4.74 26.27
N PRO A 17 13.67 -5.02 26.04
CA PRO A 17 14.38 -4.42 24.93
C PRO A 17 13.94 -4.96 23.58
N ILE A 18 13.42 -4.07 22.73
CA ILE A 18 13.14 -4.38 21.32
C ILE A 18 14.31 -3.88 20.47
N VAL A 19 15.07 -4.82 19.92
CA VAL A 19 16.26 -4.56 19.10
C VAL A 19 16.01 -4.91 17.65
N ARG A 20 16.75 -4.25 16.74
CA ARG A 20 16.62 -4.49 15.31
C ARG A 20 17.36 -5.77 14.90
N ILE A 21 16.67 -6.69 14.25
CA ILE A 21 17.26 -7.85 13.59
C ILE A 21 17.26 -7.64 12.07
N ARG A 22 18.31 -8.13 11.39
CA ARG A 22 18.45 -8.05 9.93
C ARG A 22 18.75 -9.45 9.42
N LEU A 23 17.70 -10.21 9.17
CA LEU A 23 17.75 -11.58 8.66
C LEU A 23 17.00 -11.63 7.33
N PRO A 24 17.44 -12.41 6.33
CA PRO A 24 16.69 -12.59 5.09
C PRO A 24 15.24 -13.07 5.33
N SER A 25 15.03 -13.92 6.34
CA SER A 25 13.71 -14.37 6.79
C SER A 25 12.85 -13.21 7.30
N ALA A 26 13.44 -12.26 8.04
CA ALA A 26 12.75 -11.08 8.57
C ALA A 26 12.37 -10.10 7.45
N GLU A 27 13.19 -9.98 6.40
CA GLU A 27 12.84 -9.19 5.22
C GLU A 27 11.65 -9.80 4.47
N ALA A 28 11.67 -11.11 4.24
CA ALA A 28 10.56 -11.82 3.60
C ALA A 28 9.26 -11.68 4.41
N TYR A 29 9.35 -11.78 5.74
CA TYR A 29 8.22 -11.59 6.64
C TYR A 29 7.68 -10.15 6.61
N ALA A 30 8.56 -9.13 6.58
CA ALA A 30 8.15 -7.74 6.44
C ALA A 30 7.47 -7.44 5.10
N ASP A 31 7.95 -8.06 4.00
CA ASP A 31 7.31 -7.98 2.69
C ASP A 31 5.89 -8.59 2.74
N THR A 32 5.70 -9.73 3.40
CA THR A 32 4.38 -10.35 3.64
C THR A 32 3.44 -9.45 4.46
N ILE A 33 3.93 -8.86 5.56
CA ILE A 33 3.16 -7.91 6.38
C ILE A 33 2.69 -6.72 5.54
N SER A 34 3.56 -6.21 4.66
CA SER A 34 3.22 -5.09 3.78
C SER A 34 2.10 -5.44 2.80
N VAL A 35 2.12 -6.65 2.23
CA VAL A 35 1.05 -7.14 1.34
C VAL A 35 -0.26 -7.32 2.11
N ILE A 36 -0.22 -7.87 3.33
CA ILE A 36 -1.41 -8.01 4.19
C ILE A 36 -2.03 -6.63 4.46
N ALA A 37 -1.22 -5.64 4.80
CA ALA A 37 -1.71 -4.28 5.07
C ALA A 37 -2.36 -3.66 3.82
N ASP A 38 -1.75 -3.82 2.63
CA ASP A 38 -2.31 -3.33 1.37
C ASP A 38 -3.66 -4.04 1.07
N LEU A 39 -3.77 -5.36 1.25
CA LEU A 39 -5.03 -6.10 1.03
C LEU A 39 -6.14 -5.72 2.02
N GLN A 40 -5.82 -5.54 3.31
CA GLN A 40 -6.78 -5.06 4.32
C GLN A 40 -7.31 -3.66 3.98
N PHE A 41 -6.44 -2.81 3.46
CA PHE A 41 -6.82 -1.49 2.99
C PHE A 41 -7.74 -1.56 1.74
N VAL A 42 -7.46 -2.46 0.80
CA VAL A 42 -8.36 -2.72 -0.36
C VAL A 42 -9.75 -3.11 0.12
N VAL A 43 -9.86 -4.09 1.04
CA VAL A 43 -11.15 -4.51 1.60
C VAL A 43 -11.89 -3.32 2.21
N SER A 44 -11.21 -2.54 3.08
CA SER A 44 -11.80 -1.38 3.74
C SER A 44 -12.31 -0.32 2.73
N CYS A 45 -11.53 -0.06 1.67
CA CYS A 45 -11.94 0.87 0.62
C CYS A 45 -13.15 0.35 -0.16
N CYS A 46 -13.14 -0.92 -0.56
CA CYS A 46 -14.22 -1.51 -1.34
C CYS A 46 -15.52 -1.61 -0.54
N GLU A 47 -15.47 -1.98 0.74
CA GLU A 47 -16.66 -2.00 1.61
C GLU A 47 -17.26 -0.60 1.77
N ARG A 48 -16.42 0.40 2.03
CA ARG A 48 -16.89 1.79 2.15
C ARG A 48 -17.44 2.32 0.82
N LEU A 49 -16.78 2.00 -0.29
CA LEU A 49 -17.21 2.39 -1.63
C LEU A 49 -18.53 1.74 -2.00
N HIS A 50 -18.69 0.44 -1.73
CA HIS A 50 -19.93 -0.27 -1.97
C HIS A 50 -21.08 0.35 -1.18
N ALA A 51 -20.85 0.73 0.09
CA ALA A 51 -21.84 1.46 0.87
C ALA A 51 -22.17 2.83 0.25
N GLU A 52 -21.16 3.59 -0.23
CA GLU A 52 -21.36 4.91 -0.83
C GLU A 52 -22.14 4.84 -2.16
N LEU A 53 -21.86 3.85 -3.00
CA LEU A 53 -22.54 3.64 -4.28
C LEU A 53 -24.03 3.31 -4.14
N ASN A 54 -24.44 2.78 -2.98
CA ASN A 54 -25.84 2.44 -2.69
C ASN A 54 -26.61 3.55 -1.96
N ARG A 55 -26.03 4.76 -1.81
CA ARG A 55 -26.71 5.91 -1.18
C ARG A 55 -27.51 6.71 -2.20
N ASP A 56 -28.66 7.23 -1.77
CA ASP A 56 -29.51 8.13 -2.59
C ASP A 56 -28.80 9.42 -3.02
N GLN A 57 -27.89 9.91 -2.19
CA GLN A 57 -27.03 11.07 -2.45
C GLN A 57 -25.57 10.65 -2.32
N ALA A 58 -25.11 9.87 -3.30
CA ALA A 58 -23.73 9.42 -3.36
C ALA A 58 -22.77 10.58 -3.67
N ASP A 59 -21.66 10.65 -2.94
CA ASP A 59 -20.60 11.62 -3.20
C ASP A 59 -19.63 11.08 -4.26
N GLY A 60 -19.68 11.65 -5.46
CA GLY A 60 -18.83 11.27 -6.59
C GLY A 60 -17.33 11.43 -6.33
N LEU A 61 -16.92 12.40 -5.50
CA LEU A 61 -15.51 12.58 -5.13
C LEU A 61 -15.04 11.43 -4.22
N VAL A 62 -15.86 11.07 -3.23
CA VAL A 62 -15.58 9.95 -2.33
C VAL A 62 -15.51 8.64 -3.11
N ILE A 63 -16.45 8.41 -4.03
CA ILE A 63 -16.46 7.25 -4.92
C ILE A 63 -15.13 7.16 -5.70
N GLN A 64 -14.74 8.25 -6.36
CA GLN A 64 -13.52 8.27 -7.16
C GLN A 64 -12.27 8.05 -6.31
N ALA A 65 -12.20 8.69 -5.13
CA ALA A 65 -11.05 8.60 -4.24
C ALA A 65 -10.87 7.18 -3.69
N LEU A 66 -11.95 6.54 -3.22
CA LEU A 66 -11.92 5.18 -2.68
C LEU A 66 -11.57 4.16 -3.74
N TRP A 67 -12.17 4.26 -4.94
CA TRP A 67 -11.86 3.37 -6.05
C TRP A 67 -10.38 3.49 -6.47
N SER A 68 -9.89 4.72 -6.65
CA SER A 68 -8.51 4.98 -7.02
C SER A 68 -7.53 4.42 -5.98
N ALA A 69 -7.82 4.63 -4.69
CA ALA A 69 -7.00 4.13 -3.60
C ALA A 69 -6.98 2.60 -3.55
N ALA A 70 -8.13 1.94 -3.70
CA ALA A 70 -8.24 0.49 -3.73
C ALA A 70 -7.45 -0.12 -4.90
N VAL A 71 -7.59 0.44 -6.10
CA VAL A 71 -6.89 -0.04 -7.30
C VAL A 71 -5.38 0.09 -7.17
N VAL A 72 -4.89 1.21 -6.61
CA VAL A 72 -3.46 1.42 -6.38
C VAL A 72 -2.91 0.45 -5.33
N ALA A 73 -3.59 0.27 -4.20
CA ALA A 73 -3.19 -0.66 -3.16
C ALA A 73 -3.20 -2.12 -3.65
N TYR A 74 -4.25 -2.52 -4.37
CA TYR A 74 -4.33 -3.84 -4.98
C TYR A 74 -3.16 -4.09 -5.95
N ALA A 75 -2.89 -3.14 -6.84
CA ALA A 75 -1.80 -3.29 -7.81
C ALA A 75 -0.41 -3.37 -7.16
N ARG A 76 -0.21 -2.77 -5.98
CA ARG A 76 1.04 -2.88 -5.22
C ARG A 76 1.32 -4.30 -4.73
N CYS A 77 0.27 -5.08 -4.42
CA CYS A 77 0.40 -6.48 -4.05
C CYS A 77 1.03 -7.34 -5.17
N PHE A 78 0.93 -6.89 -6.42
CA PHE A 78 1.43 -7.59 -7.62
C PHE A 78 2.55 -6.83 -8.34
N GLY A 79 3.07 -5.77 -7.74
CA GLY A 79 4.11 -4.94 -8.36
C GLY A 79 5.39 -5.73 -8.65
N THR A 80 6.07 -5.40 -9.74
CA THR A 80 7.34 -6.04 -10.12
C THR A 80 8.44 -5.67 -9.11
N GLY A 81 8.70 -6.57 -8.19
CA GLY A 81 9.72 -6.49 -7.15
C GLY A 81 9.82 -7.84 -6.43
N LYS A 82 10.79 -8.02 -5.53
CA LYS A 82 10.93 -9.30 -4.80
C LYS A 82 9.90 -9.52 -3.67
N ARG A 83 8.79 -8.75 -3.66
CA ARG A 83 7.68 -8.87 -2.71
C ARG A 83 6.64 -9.85 -3.26
N GLN A 84 6.92 -11.15 -3.17
CA GLN A 84 6.04 -12.18 -3.76
C GLN A 84 5.29 -12.94 -2.69
N ALA A 85 4.51 -12.23 -1.88
CA ALA A 85 3.64 -12.89 -0.90
C ALA A 85 2.29 -13.34 -1.51
N VAL A 86 1.91 -12.73 -2.64
CA VAL A 86 0.81 -13.18 -3.51
C VAL A 86 1.28 -13.21 -4.96
N SER A 87 0.71 -14.13 -5.75
CA SER A 87 1.05 -14.33 -7.16
C SER A 87 -0.19 -14.34 -8.05
N VAL A 88 0.01 -14.16 -9.36
CA VAL A 88 -1.08 -14.33 -10.34
C VAL A 88 -1.64 -15.75 -10.32
N ALA A 89 -0.83 -16.76 -9.99
CA ALA A 89 -1.31 -18.13 -9.81
C ALA A 89 -2.26 -18.27 -8.62
N ASP A 90 -2.09 -17.48 -7.56
CA ASP A 90 -3.02 -17.46 -6.44
C ASP A 90 -4.39 -16.92 -6.86
N VAL A 91 -4.39 -15.89 -7.70
CA VAL A 91 -5.60 -15.30 -8.30
C VAL A 91 -6.27 -16.29 -9.26
N GLU A 92 -5.50 -16.94 -10.13
CA GLU A 92 -6.01 -17.95 -11.06
C GLU A 92 -6.65 -19.13 -10.31
N GLY A 93 -6.02 -19.60 -9.24
CA GLY A 93 -6.59 -20.65 -8.38
C GLY A 93 -7.88 -20.25 -7.66
N LEU A 94 -8.18 -18.95 -7.59
CA LEU A 94 -9.45 -18.40 -7.09
C LEU A 94 -10.47 -18.12 -8.21
N GLY A 95 -10.11 -18.38 -9.47
CA GLY A 95 -10.99 -18.14 -10.64
C GLY A 95 -11.21 -16.67 -10.97
N ALA A 96 -10.36 -15.76 -10.45
CA ALA A 96 -10.58 -14.31 -10.52
C ALA A 96 -9.63 -13.59 -11.50
N LEU A 97 -9.12 -14.31 -12.50
CA LEU A 97 -8.09 -13.79 -13.40
C LEU A 97 -8.60 -12.60 -14.24
N GLU A 98 -9.83 -12.69 -14.74
CA GLU A 98 -10.45 -11.61 -15.52
C GLU A 98 -10.61 -10.32 -14.70
N LEU A 99 -11.12 -10.43 -13.46
CA LEU A 99 -11.22 -9.31 -12.54
C LEU A 99 -9.85 -8.70 -12.22
N HIS A 100 -8.84 -9.55 -11.96
CA HIS A 100 -7.48 -9.09 -11.70
C HIS A 100 -6.92 -8.29 -12.88
N GLU A 101 -7.01 -8.83 -14.10
CA GLU A 101 -6.53 -8.15 -15.31
C GLU A 101 -7.25 -6.81 -15.50
N TRP A 102 -8.56 -6.79 -15.29
CA TRP A 102 -9.35 -5.58 -15.38
C TRP A 102 -8.91 -4.51 -14.38
N VAL A 103 -8.74 -4.85 -13.09
CA VAL A 103 -8.27 -3.92 -12.05
C VAL A 103 -6.85 -3.42 -12.34
N MET A 104 -5.96 -4.30 -12.80
CA MET A 104 -4.59 -3.91 -13.19
C MET A 104 -4.58 -2.95 -14.38
N ASN A 105 -5.46 -3.16 -15.36
CA ASN A 105 -5.67 -2.26 -16.49
C ASN A 105 -6.23 -0.90 -16.04
N MET A 106 -7.19 -0.90 -15.10
CA MET A 106 -7.73 0.33 -14.52
C MET A 106 -6.64 1.16 -13.84
N ARG A 107 -5.73 0.53 -13.07
CA ARG A 107 -4.58 1.23 -12.48
C ARG A 107 -3.74 1.91 -13.55
N ASN A 108 -3.41 1.18 -14.62
CA ASN A 108 -2.57 1.69 -15.70
C ASN A 108 -3.23 2.89 -16.40
N LYS A 109 -4.56 2.94 -16.49
CA LYS A 109 -5.29 4.07 -17.10
C LYS A 109 -5.50 5.25 -16.16
N HIS A 110 -5.64 5.02 -14.86
CA HIS A 110 -5.70 6.11 -13.86
C HIS A 110 -4.35 6.78 -13.62
N VAL A 111 -3.24 6.06 -13.85
CA VAL A 111 -1.87 6.54 -13.58
C VAL A 111 -1.11 6.92 -14.87
N ALA A 112 -1.45 6.38 -16.04
CA ALA A 112 -0.70 6.61 -17.29
C ALA A 112 -1.59 7.02 -18.49
N HIS A 113 -1.21 8.18 -19.06
CA HIS A 113 -1.56 8.79 -20.35
C HIS A 113 -2.78 9.74 -20.47
N ALA A 114 -2.52 10.84 -21.20
CA ALA A 114 -3.41 11.96 -21.54
C ALA A 114 -4.58 11.61 -22.49
N VAL A 115 -4.77 10.32 -22.82
CA VAL A 115 -5.90 9.84 -23.63
C VAL A 115 -6.52 8.65 -22.89
N ASN A 116 -7.45 8.98 -22.01
CA ASN A 116 -8.18 8.02 -21.22
C ASN A 116 -9.53 7.76 -21.91
N PRO A 117 -9.84 6.54 -22.42
CA PRO A 117 -11.17 6.26 -23.00
C PRO A 117 -12.30 6.44 -21.97
N PHE A 118 -11.94 6.52 -20.69
CA PHE A 118 -12.82 6.79 -19.58
C PHE A 118 -13.00 8.29 -19.29
N GLU A 119 -12.42 9.17 -20.10
CA GLU A 119 -12.63 10.62 -20.04
C GLU A 119 -12.97 11.14 -21.44
N LYS A 120 -14.14 11.78 -21.55
CA LYS A 120 -14.57 12.42 -22.80
C LYS A 120 -14.90 13.88 -22.53
N VAL A 121 -14.26 14.76 -23.28
CA VAL A 121 -14.61 16.18 -23.34
C VAL A 121 -15.20 16.45 -24.72
N ASP A 122 -16.43 16.94 -24.77
CA ASP A 122 -17.08 17.43 -25.98
C ASP A 122 -17.30 18.94 -25.87
N ILE A 123 -17.04 19.65 -26.97
CA ILE A 123 -17.22 21.09 -27.07
C ILE A 123 -18.31 21.38 -28.10
N GLY A 124 -19.34 22.11 -27.69
CA GLY A 124 -20.47 22.48 -28.54
C GLY A 124 -20.57 23.99 -28.73
N ALA A 125 -20.96 24.45 -29.91
CA ALA A 125 -21.41 25.82 -30.10
C ALA A 125 -22.84 25.96 -29.57
N VAL A 126 -23.08 26.93 -28.69
CA VAL A 126 -24.43 27.32 -28.28
C VAL A 126 -24.96 28.26 -29.35
N LEU A 127 -26.02 27.83 -30.04
CA LEU A 127 -26.63 28.60 -31.12
C LEU A 127 -27.82 29.40 -30.59
N SER A 128 -28.04 30.57 -31.17
CA SER A 128 -29.30 31.29 -31.05
C SER A 128 -30.48 30.38 -31.41
N LYS A 129 -31.66 30.62 -30.83
CA LYS A 129 -32.88 29.84 -31.14
C LYS A 129 -33.12 29.75 -32.66
N PRO A 130 -33.65 28.62 -33.16
CA PRO A 130 -33.86 28.42 -34.60
C PRO A 130 -34.68 29.54 -35.29
N ASP A 131 -35.58 30.17 -34.53
CA ASP A 131 -36.51 31.19 -34.98
C ASP A 131 -35.90 32.61 -34.94
N SER A 132 -34.63 32.74 -34.54
CA SER A 132 -33.88 33.99 -34.55
C SER A 132 -33.69 34.50 -35.98
N THR A 133 -33.86 35.81 -36.18
CA THR A 133 -33.61 36.49 -37.46
C THR A 133 -32.13 36.53 -37.84
N THR A 134 -31.23 36.33 -36.88
CA THR A 134 -29.79 36.26 -37.09
C THR A 134 -29.28 34.99 -36.41
N GLY A 135 -29.17 33.90 -37.17
CA GLY A 135 -28.53 32.68 -36.69
C GLY A 135 -27.09 32.98 -36.31
N GLN A 136 -26.77 32.91 -35.01
CA GLN A 136 -25.46 33.26 -34.49
C GLN A 136 -25.03 32.31 -33.38
N VAL A 137 -23.72 32.15 -33.23
CA VAL A 137 -23.13 31.47 -32.08
C VAL A 137 -23.19 32.42 -30.89
N GLU A 138 -23.92 32.05 -29.85
CA GLU A 138 -24.11 32.85 -28.64
C GLU A 138 -23.12 32.46 -27.53
N GLY A 139 -22.51 31.28 -27.62
CA GLY A 139 -21.53 30.83 -26.66
C GLY A 139 -20.95 29.46 -26.97
N ILE A 140 -20.22 28.92 -26.00
CA ILE A 140 -19.63 27.59 -26.04
C ILE A 140 -20.16 26.78 -24.85
N ALA A 141 -20.53 25.53 -25.09
CA ALA A 141 -20.84 24.54 -24.08
C ALA A 141 -19.70 23.54 -23.97
N GLU A 142 -19.37 23.18 -22.74
CA GLU A 142 -18.32 22.22 -22.40
C GLU A 142 -18.98 21.06 -21.65
N ILE A 143 -18.84 19.84 -22.17
CA ILE A 143 -19.37 18.62 -21.54
C ILE A 143 -18.19 17.72 -21.21
N LEU A 144 -18.04 17.37 -19.93
CA LEU A 144 -17.04 16.44 -19.44
C LEU A 144 -17.71 15.23 -18.80
N ILE A 145 -17.37 14.03 -19.29
CA ILE A 145 -17.83 12.75 -18.74
C ILE A 145 -16.60 11.94 -18.30
N LYS A 146 -16.66 11.37 -17.09
CA LYS A 146 -15.59 10.56 -16.50
C LYS A 146 -16.11 9.25 -15.94
N TRP A 147 -15.42 8.15 -16.20
CA TRP A 147 -15.57 6.90 -15.45
C TRP A 147 -14.80 7.05 -14.14
N VAL A 148 -15.53 7.12 -13.04
CA VAL A 148 -14.96 7.42 -11.73
C VAL A 148 -14.79 6.19 -10.84
N SER A 149 -15.51 5.10 -11.10
CA SER A 149 -15.48 3.87 -10.31
C SER A 149 -16.05 2.67 -11.06
N ALA A 150 -15.69 1.46 -10.61
CA ALA A 150 -16.37 0.21 -10.90
C ALA A 150 -17.86 0.21 -10.51
N MET A 151 -18.64 -0.74 -11.05
CA MET A 151 -20.02 -0.96 -10.62
C MET A 151 -20.06 -1.61 -9.23
N PRO A 152 -21.18 -1.50 -8.48
CA PRO A 152 -21.26 -2.03 -7.12
C PRO A 152 -20.90 -3.51 -6.98
N ASP A 153 -21.26 -4.33 -7.95
CA ASP A 153 -20.96 -5.78 -7.96
C ASP A 153 -19.47 -6.05 -8.15
N ASP A 154 -18.81 -5.33 -9.07
CA ASP A 154 -17.37 -5.40 -9.31
C ASP A 154 -16.57 -4.95 -8.07
N VAL A 155 -17.03 -3.89 -7.38
CA VAL A 155 -16.44 -3.43 -6.12
C VAL A 155 -16.52 -4.53 -5.06
N ALA A 156 -17.68 -5.17 -4.95
CA ALA A 156 -17.87 -6.27 -4.01
C ALA A 156 -17.03 -7.50 -4.39
N GLU A 157 -16.84 -7.77 -5.68
CA GLU A 157 -16.00 -8.87 -6.15
C GLU A 157 -14.52 -8.63 -5.85
N LEU A 158 -14.04 -7.40 -6.03
CA LEU A 158 -12.67 -7.02 -5.63
C LEU A 158 -12.45 -7.18 -4.12
N ALA A 159 -13.44 -6.80 -3.30
CA ALA A 159 -13.39 -7.02 -1.85
C ALA A 159 -13.27 -8.51 -1.51
N ARG A 160 -14.09 -9.36 -2.15
CA ARG A 160 -14.05 -10.82 -1.96
C ARG A 160 -12.71 -11.41 -2.38
N LEU A 161 -12.16 -10.98 -3.53
CA LEU A 161 -10.85 -11.42 -3.99
C LEU A 161 -9.75 -11.02 -2.99
N ALA A 162 -9.75 -9.77 -2.52
CA ALA A 162 -8.78 -9.32 -1.53
C ALA A 162 -8.87 -10.12 -0.22
N HIS A 163 -10.08 -10.46 0.23
CA HIS A 163 -10.30 -11.31 1.40
C HIS A 163 -9.78 -12.73 1.18
N ALA A 164 -10.08 -13.34 0.02
CA ALA A 164 -9.59 -14.68 -0.31
C ALA A 164 -8.06 -14.73 -0.39
N LEU A 165 -7.41 -13.67 -0.90
CA LEU A 165 -5.95 -13.54 -0.89
C LEU A 165 -5.39 -13.40 0.53
N LEU A 166 -6.07 -12.68 1.43
CA LEU A 166 -5.72 -12.62 2.86
C LEU A 166 -5.80 -13.98 3.54
N GLU A 167 -6.82 -14.79 3.21
CA GLU A 167 -6.92 -16.15 3.74
C GLU A 167 -5.79 -17.04 3.21
N ARG A 168 -5.43 -16.90 1.94
CA ARG A 168 -4.33 -17.67 1.32
C ARG A 168 -2.94 -17.33 1.86
N ILE A 169 -2.68 -16.08 2.24
CA ILE A 169 -1.36 -15.62 2.73
C ILE A 169 -1.15 -15.93 4.22
N ASN A 170 -2.22 -16.13 5.00
CA ASN A 170 -2.13 -16.36 6.46
C ASN A 170 -1.20 -17.52 6.86
N PRO A 171 -1.23 -18.71 6.22
CA PRO A 171 -0.31 -19.78 6.54
C PRO A 171 1.15 -19.38 6.34
N THR A 172 1.47 -18.70 5.24
CA THR A 172 2.82 -18.19 4.95
C THR A 172 3.26 -17.16 5.97
N TYR A 173 2.37 -16.26 6.39
CA TYR A 173 2.63 -15.29 7.46
C TYR A 173 2.99 -15.99 8.76
N GLU A 174 2.21 -16.99 9.19
CA GLU A 174 2.49 -17.74 10.42
C GLU A 174 3.80 -18.52 10.35
N GLU A 175 4.08 -19.18 9.23
CA GLU A 175 5.31 -19.95 9.01
C GLU A 175 6.54 -19.05 9.01
N GLN A 176 6.49 -17.91 8.30
CA GLN A 176 7.58 -16.94 8.29
C GLN A 176 7.82 -16.34 9.67
N GLY A 177 6.76 -16.00 10.42
CA GLY A 177 6.89 -15.51 11.79
C GLY A 177 7.60 -16.51 12.72
N LYS A 178 7.24 -17.80 12.61
CA LYS A 178 7.91 -18.89 13.34
C LYS A 178 9.38 -19.04 12.92
N ALA A 179 9.68 -18.94 11.63
CA ALA A 179 11.04 -19.04 11.11
C ALA A 179 11.93 -17.88 11.60
N VAL A 180 11.43 -16.64 11.53
CA VAL A 180 12.14 -15.46 12.05
C VAL A 180 12.42 -15.60 13.54
N LEU A 181 11.44 -16.06 14.32
CA LEU A 181 11.62 -16.30 15.76
C LEU A 181 12.67 -17.38 16.03
N ALA A 182 12.64 -18.48 15.29
CA ALA A 182 13.62 -19.57 15.42
C ALA A 182 15.05 -19.11 15.09
N GLU A 183 15.22 -18.35 14.00
CA GLU A 183 16.51 -17.78 13.62
C GLU A 183 16.99 -16.74 14.64
N ALA A 184 16.09 -15.87 15.13
CA ALA A 184 16.43 -14.89 16.16
C ALA A 184 16.88 -15.56 17.47
N ASN A 185 16.25 -16.67 17.86
CA ASN A 185 16.63 -17.46 19.04
C ASN A 185 17.98 -18.19 18.89
N ALA A 186 18.46 -18.36 17.65
CA ALA A 186 19.77 -18.96 17.39
C ALA A 186 20.91 -17.93 17.42
N LEU A 187 20.60 -16.63 17.47
CA LEU A 187 21.58 -15.56 17.63
C LEU A 187 22.10 -15.50 19.06
N ASP A 188 23.33 -15.02 19.22
CA ASP A 188 23.90 -14.77 20.54
C ASP A 188 23.11 -13.66 21.27
N ILE A 189 22.72 -13.93 22.51
CA ILE A 189 21.86 -13.04 23.27
C ILE A 189 22.60 -11.76 23.69
N GLU A 190 23.90 -11.83 23.97
CA GLU A 190 24.73 -10.66 24.27
C GLU A 190 24.89 -9.77 23.03
N GLU A 191 25.10 -10.38 21.86
CA GLU A 191 25.06 -9.65 20.60
C GLU A 191 23.72 -8.93 20.39
N LEU A 192 22.59 -9.59 20.65
CA LEU A 192 21.26 -8.97 20.53
C LEU A 192 21.09 -7.78 21.49
N TYR A 193 21.49 -7.89 22.76
CA TYR A 193 21.43 -6.77 23.71
C TYR A 193 22.31 -5.58 23.31
N SER A 194 23.39 -5.82 22.55
CA SER A 194 24.26 -4.76 22.02
C SER A 194 23.69 -4.02 20.80
N LYS A 195 22.66 -4.58 20.14
CA LYS A 195 22.09 -3.99 18.92
C LYS A 195 21.30 -2.70 19.22
N PRO A 196 21.24 -1.77 18.25
CA PRO A 196 20.40 -0.59 18.36
C PRO A 196 18.94 -0.97 18.62
N ARG A 197 18.29 -0.22 19.52
CA ARG A 197 16.85 -0.30 19.73
C ARG A 197 16.12 0.04 18.43
N ILE A 198 14.92 -0.53 18.27
CA ILE A 198 14.05 -0.09 17.18
C ILE A 198 13.61 1.35 17.44
N ALA A 199 14.21 2.29 16.71
CA ALA A 199 13.69 3.63 16.49
C ALA A 199 13.14 3.71 15.07
N VAL A 200 11.87 4.09 14.94
CA VAL A 200 11.22 4.36 13.66
C VAL A 200 11.30 5.87 13.43
N GLU A 201 12.15 6.29 12.50
CA GLU A 201 12.13 7.66 11.99
C GLU A 201 11.19 7.69 10.77
N ALA A 202 10.22 8.59 10.80
CA ALA A 202 9.33 8.79 9.67
C ALA A 202 10.12 9.49 8.54
N PRO A 203 10.06 9.01 7.29
CA PRO A 203 10.76 9.64 6.19
C PRO A 203 10.24 11.06 5.95
N GLY A 204 11.15 11.97 5.60
CA GLY A 204 10.85 13.36 5.29
C GLY A 204 10.40 13.58 3.84
N PRO A 205 9.86 14.78 3.49
CA PRO A 205 9.41 15.08 2.13
C PRO A 205 10.48 14.92 1.04
N THR A 206 11.76 15.07 1.39
CA THR A 206 12.90 14.94 0.46
C THR A 206 13.20 13.49 0.06
N GLU A 207 12.69 12.52 0.82
CA GLU A 207 12.82 11.10 0.52
C GLU A 207 11.71 10.61 -0.43
N ALA A 208 10.75 11.48 -0.77
CA ALA A 208 9.70 11.17 -1.74
C ALA A 208 10.31 10.83 -3.11
N GLY A 209 10.01 9.62 -3.61
CA GLY A 209 10.56 9.10 -4.87
C GLY A 209 11.87 8.32 -4.72
N THR A 210 12.45 8.27 -3.53
CA THR A 210 13.57 7.38 -3.24
C THR A 210 13.05 6.00 -2.81
N ALA A 211 13.65 4.93 -3.33
CA ALA A 211 13.34 3.59 -2.85
C ALA A 211 14.04 3.38 -1.50
N THR A 212 13.30 2.94 -0.48
CA THR A 212 13.92 2.54 0.79
C THR A 212 14.90 1.39 0.51
N PRO A 213 16.18 1.52 0.85
CA PRO A 213 17.13 0.42 0.73
C PRO A 213 16.61 -0.78 1.52
N ARG A 214 16.70 -1.99 0.94
CA ARG A 214 16.41 -3.20 1.71
C ARG A 214 17.39 -3.28 2.89
N MET A 215 16.97 -3.93 3.97
CA MET A 215 17.80 -4.19 5.15
C MET A 215 18.91 -5.22 4.84
N GLY A 216 19.79 -4.93 3.86
CA GLY A 216 20.87 -5.84 3.47
C GLY A 216 21.86 -5.35 2.41
N THR A 217 21.74 -4.14 1.83
CA THR A 217 22.61 -3.74 0.71
C THR A 217 23.76 -2.77 1.02
N ASP A 218 23.83 -2.19 2.22
CA ASP A 218 24.92 -1.27 2.56
C ASP A 218 25.91 -1.94 3.51
N PHE A 219 26.91 -2.60 2.92
CA PHE A 219 28.14 -2.98 3.62
C PHE A 219 29.25 -1.99 3.25
N ALA A 220 29.74 -1.25 4.24
CA ALA A 220 31.17 -0.98 4.34
C ALA A 220 31.79 -2.19 5.07
N PRO A 221 32.90 -2.78 4.56
CA PRO A 221 33.57 -3.84 5.29
C PRO A 221 34.09 -3.31 6.63
N LEU A 222 33.92 -4.09 7.69
CA LEU A 222 34.60 -3.86 8.97
C LEU A 222 36.12 -3.79 8.68
N PRO A 223 36.86 -2.82 9.26
CA PRO A 223 38.29 -2.76 9.08
C PRO A 223 38.92 -4.06 9.57
N ASP A 224 39.69 -4.70 8.69
CA ASP A 224 40.48 -5.89 9.03
C ASP A 224 41.29 -5.59 10.29
N GLY A 225 41.06 -6.40 11.32
CA GLY A 225 41.81 -6.34 12.57
C GLY A 225 43.30 -6.41 12.28
N ASP A 226 44.01 -5.44 12.83
CA ASP A 226 45.45 -5.29 12.82
C ASP A 226 46.12 -6.64 13.18
N LYS A 227 46.63 -7.33 12.16
CA LYS A 227 47.50 -8.50 12.36
C LYS A 227 48.85 -7.95 12.79
N GLY A 228 49.11 -8.10 14.08
CA GLY A 228 50.35 -7.69 14.74
C GLY A 228 51.60 -8.03 13.93
N ALA A 229 52.44 -7.02 13.75
CA ALA A 229 53.82 -7.20 13.35
C ALA A 229 54.62 -7.75 14.54
N ALA A 230 54.91 -9.05 14.49
CA ALA A 230 56.06 -9.62 15.16
C ALA A 230 57.19 -9.73 14.12
N THR A 231 58.16 -8.82 14.19
CA THR A 231 59.63 -9.05 14.21
C THR A 231 60.35 -7.72 14.33
#